data_AF-A0A8F9RP91-F1
#
_entry.id   AF-A0A8F9RP91-F1
#
_cell.length_a   1.000
_cell.length_b   1.000
_cell.length_c   1.000
_cell.angle_alpha   90.00
_cell.angle_beta   90.00
_cell.angle_gamma   90.00
#
_symmetry.space_group_name_H-M   'P 1'
#
loop_
_entity.id
_entity.type
_entity.pdbx_description
1 polymer ?
#
loop_
_entity_poly.entity_id
_entity_poly.type
_entity_poly.pdbx_seq_one_letter_code
_entity_poly.pdbx_strand_id
1 'polypeptide(L)'
;MDKETLRSEIFRHLDGVVTATVVASLMKKEIIAYIIERTQITLEQLSEQFNANDGYLNVAIRTLASQGFLEYDLDRDKDEIIISANTNTPILQKYSLLYLKVIPFLTHSTDIKNQITEISFVEEFSRLSDSVKNHFGIDLSENAEEKMIQEQILKHIEGCIIGPVIVYLGMTGMFHKYFMETSFQAAEFHKNSENFEVILDFLTYLGWFKKTGDNYKFTETGIYFAKRAASYGVTVSYLPLLNKMDELLFGDASKIREISEGEDEIHVDRAMNVWGSGGSHSNYFKVANDFIIQIFNQPIHLQPKGVLDMGCGNGAFIQHIFETIERYTLRGKMLEEYPLFLVGADYNQAALKVTRANLINNDIWAKVIWGDIGNPKQLADDLKENYEIDLSDLLNIRTFLDHNRVWKAPDNPQPDKISTSTGAFAYRGKRLPNNLVEESLKEHLELWLPYIRKNGLLIIELHALDSELTSKNLGKTPATAYEATHGFSDQYILEVDVFKKICLETGLQIDKELFRKFPDSELATVSINLLKSY
;
A
#
# COMPACT_ATOMS: atom_id res chain seq x y z
N MET A 1 -18.45 21.53 3.73
CA MET A 1 -17.67 20.71 2.79
C MET A 1 -17.71 19.27 3.26
N ASP A 2 -18.11 18.34 2.40
CA ASP A 2 -18.24 16.94 2.77
C ASP A 2 -16.88 16.23 2.72
N LYS A 3 -16.37 15.82 3.89
CA LYS A 3 -15.09 15.10 4.01
C LYS A 3 -15.14 13.73 3.35
N GLU A 4 -16.32 13.12 3.24
CA GLU A 4 -16.49 11.84 2.57
C GLU A 4 -16.24 11.97 1.06
N THR A 5 -16.82 12.99 0.43
CA THR A 5 -16.54 13.30 -0.98
C THR A 5 -15.04 13.51 -1.22
N LEU A 6 -14.37 14.35 -0.42
CA LEU A 6 -12.92 14.58 -0.59
C LEU A 6 -12.07 13.32 -0.36
N ARG A 7 -12.48 12.42 0.54
CA ARG A 7 -11.82 11.12 0.71
C ARG A 7 -12.03 10.23 -0.51
N SER A 8 -13.23 10.25 -1.09
CA SER A 8 -13.53 9.52 -2.32
C SER A 8 -12.64 9.97 -3.48
N GLU A 9 -12.39 11.27 -3.62
CA GLU A 9 -11.44 11.79 -4.60
C GLU A 9 -10.04 11.19 -4.42
N ILE A 10 -9.53 11.14 -3.18
CA ILE A 10 -8.23 10.51 -2.90
C ILE A 10 -8.22 9.07 -3.38
N PHE A 11 -9.20 8.26 -3.00
CA PHE A 11 -9.21 6.84 -3.38
C PHE A 11 -9.30 6.65 -4.89
N ARG A 12 -10.13 7.42 -5.59
CA ARG A 12 -10.22 7.38 -7.05
C ARG A 12 -8.92 7.83 -7.73
N HIS A 13 -8.18 8.75 -7.13
CA HIS A 13 -6.86 9.12 -7.64
C HIS A 13 -5.85 7.97 -7.51
N LEU A 14 -5.83 7.27 -6.37
CA LEU A 14 -4.96 6.10 -6.17
C LEU A 14 -5.31 4.99 -7.15
N ASP A 15 -6.61 4.69 -7.31
CA ASP A 15 -7.11 3.71 -8.27
C ASP A 15 -6.67 4.06 -9.69
N GLY A 16 -6.67 5.35 -10.04
CA GLY A 16 -6.24 5.83 -11.35
C GLY A 16 -4.78 5.54 -11.67
N VAL A 17 -3.87 5.75 -10.72
CA VAL A 17 -2.43 5.52 -10.90
C VAL A 17 -2.14 4.08 -11.33
N VAL A 18 -2.82 3.10 -10.71
CA VAL A 18 -2.65 1.68 -11.07
C VAL A 18 -3.46 1.30 -12.31
N THR A 19 -4.71 1.74 -12.41
CA THR A 19 -5.63 1.32 -13.47
C THR A 19 -5.18 1.85 -14.84
N ALA A 20 -4.63 3.07 -14.89
CA ALA A 20 -4.16 3.68 -16.13
C ALA A 20 -3.06 2.85 -16.80
N THR A 21 -2.08 2.39 -16.02
CA THR A 21 -0.95 1.59 -16.55
C THR A 21 -1.41 0.21 -17.00
N VAL A 22 -2.29 -0.44 -16.22
CA VAL A 22 -2.91 -1.72 -16.59
C VAL A 22 -3.70 -1.60 -17.89
N VAL A 23 -4.64 -0.66 -17.98
CA VAL A 23 -5.47 -0.48 -19.19
C VAL A 23 -4.59 -0.16 -20.40
N ALA A 24 -3.60 0.73 -20.24
CA ALA A 24 -2.68 1.09 -21.31
C ALA A 24 -1.95 -0.14 -21.89
N SER A 25 -1.44 -1.03 -21.03
CA SER A 25 -0.76 -2.25 -21.47
C SER A 25 -1.68 -3.27 -22.12
N LEU A 26 -2.86 -3.53 -21.53
CA LEU A 26 -3.83 -4.48 -22.08
C LEU A 26 -4.39 -4.01 -23.43
N MET A 27 -4.60 -2.70 -23.59
CA MET A 27 -5.04 -2.11 -24.85
C MET A 27 -4.05 -2.27 -25.99
N LYS A 28 -2.74 -2.04 -25.73
CA LYS A 28 -1.69 -2.17 -26.76
C LYS A 28 -1.65 -3.57 -27.38
N LYS A 29 -2.13 -4.58 -26.64
CA LYS A 29 -2.24 -5.98 -27.05
C LYS A 29 -3.66 -6.39 -27.46
N GLU A 30 -4.61 -5.45 -27.51
CA GLU A 30 -6.02 -5.70 -27.88
C GLU A 30 -6.74 -6.71 -26.96
N ILE A 31 -6.25 -6.90 -25.73
CA ILE A 31 -6.79 -7.91 -24.79
C ILE A 31 -8.24 -7.58 -24.39
N ILE A 32 -8.54 -6.32 -24.12
CA ILE A 32 -9.90 -5.89 -23.75
C ILE A 32 -10.88 -6.15 -24.89
N ALA A 33 -10.48 -5.88 -26.15
CA ALA A 33 -11.29 -6.17 -27.33
C ALA A 33 -11.51 -7.68 -27.51
N TYR A 34 -10.48 -8.49 -27.25
CA TYR A 34 -10.58 -9.94 -27.32
C TYR A 34 -11.53 -10.52 -26.26
N ILE A 35 -11.52 -10.00 -25.03
CA ILE A 35 -12.47 -10.40 -23.98
C ILE A 35 -13.90 -10.07 -24.40
N ILE A 36 -14.14 -8.90 -25.02
CA ILE A 36 -15.46 -8.52 -25.56
C ILE A 36 -15.91 -9.51 -26.65
N GLU A 37 -15.03 -9.85 -27.60
CA GLU A 37 -15.35 -10.77 -28.70
C GLU A 37 -15.70 -12.17 -28.18
N ARG A 38 -14.95 -12.68 -27.20
CA ARG A 38 -15.17 -14.01 -26.61
C ARG A 38 -16.33 -14.05 -25.64
N THR A 39 -16.75 -12.90 -25.10
CA THR A 39 -17.74 -12.73 -24.01
C THR A 39 -17.29 -13.32 -22.67
N GLN A 40 -16.74 -14.54 -22.68
CA GLN A 40 -16.20 -15.26 -21.52
C GLN A 40 -14.93 -16.03 -21.94
N ILE A 41 -13.91 -16.01 -21.09
CA ILE A 41 -12.62 -16.69 -21.33
C ILE A 41 -11.93 -17.04 -19.99
N THR A 42 -11.12 -18.09 -19.96
CA THR A 42 -10.31 -18.41 -18.77
C THR A 42 -9.01 -17.61 -18.75
N LEU A 43 -8.45 -17.35 -17.57
CA LEU A 43 -7.15 -16.70 -17.44
C LEU A 43 -6.04 -17.48 -18.17
N GLU A 44 -6.07 -18.82 -18.10
CA GLU A 44 -5.12 -19.69 -18.79
C GLU A 44 -5.17 -19.45 -20.31
N GLN A 45 -6.36 -19.54 -20.91
CA GLN A 45 -6.57 -19.29 -22.34
C GLN A 45 -6.12 -17.89 -22.75
N LEU A 46 -6.39 -16.89 -21.91
CA LEU A 46 -5.96 -15.51 -22.16
C LEU A 46 -4.43 -15.39 -22.09
N SER A 47 -3.80 -16.00 -21.09
CA SER A 47 -2.34 -15.98 -20.92
C SER A 47 -1.62 -16.67 -22.08
N GLU A 48 -2.11 -17.82 -22.54
CA GLU A 48 -1.57 -18.55 -23.68
C GLU A 48 -1.70 -17.76 -24.99
N GLN A 49 -2.89 -17.19 -25.24
CA GLN A 49 -3.17 -16.43 -26.46
C GLN A 49 -2.25 -15.22 -26.62
N PHE A 50 -1.90 -14.55 -25.52
CA PHE A 50 -1.10 -13.33 -25.53
C PHE A 50 0.36 -13.54 -25.08
N ASN A 51 0.77 -14.79 -24.82
CA ASN A 51 2.06 -15.14 -24.22
C ASN A 51 2.38 -14.24 -23.01
N ALA A 52 1.41 -14.15 -22.10
CA ALA A 52 1.48 -13.30 -20.93
C ALA A 52 1.94 -14.08 -19.69
N ASN A 53 2.57 -13.38 -18.77
CA ASN A 53 2.85 -13.86 -17.42
C ASN A 53 1.53 -13.98 -16.66
N ASP A 54 1.03 -15.21 -16.51
CA ASP A 54 -0.30 -15.54 -15.99
C ASP A 54 -0.58 -14.93 -14.60
N GLY A 55 0.41 -14.87 -13.72
CA GLY A 55 0.29 -14.28 -12.39
C GLY A 55 0.05 -12.78 -12.43
N TYR A 56 0.82 -12.04 -13.22
CA TYR A 56 0.61 -10.59 -13.32
C TYR A 56 -0.58 -10.24 -14.20
N LEU A 57 -0.92 -11.07 -15.19
CA LEU A 57 -2.18 -10.94 -15.92
C LEU A 57 -3.38 -11.14 -14.98
N ASN A 58 -3.31 -12.07 -14.02
CA ASN A 58 -4.32 -12.22 -12.98
C ASN A 58 -4.54 -10.91 -12.21
N VAL A 59 -3.46 -10.30 -11.73
CA VAL A 59 -3.51 -9.02 -10.99
C VAL A 59 -4.09 -7.90 -11.86
N ALA A 60 -3.71 -7.82 -13.14
CA ALA A 60 -4.24 -6.85 -14.09
C ALA A 60 -5.76 -7.02 -14.32
N ILE A 61 -6.22 -8.25 -14.52
CA ILE A 61 -7.66 -8.54 -14.71
C ILE A 61 -8.45 -8.25 -13.43
N ARG A 62 -7.94 -8.66 -12.26
CA ARG A 62 -8.53 -8.33 -10.97
C ARG A 62 -8.63 -6.81 -10.78
N THR A 63 -7.62 -6.05 -11.19
CA THR A 63 -7.66 -4.57 -11.14
C THR A 63 -8.85 -4.02 -11.93
N LEU A 64 -9.10 -4.52 -13.14
CA LEU A 64 -10.26 -4.12 -13.95
C LEU A 64 -11.59 -4.57 -13.32
N ALA A 65 -11.64 -5.77 -12.74
CA ALA A 65 -12.82 -6.28 -12.06
C ALA A 65 -13.17 -5.47 -10.82
N SER A 66 -12.18 -5.13 -9.98
CA SER A 66 -12.34 -4.25 -8.82
C SER A 66 -12.78 -2.84 -9.21
N GLN A 67 -12.51 -2.40 -10.44
CA GLN A 67 -13.02 -1.14 -11.00
C GLN A 67 -14.37 -1.27 -11.71
N GLY A 68 -14.98 -2.46 -11.71
CA GLY A 68 -16.29 -2.74 -12.31
C GLY A 68 -16.28 -2.86 -13.83
N PHE A 69 -15.11 -2.99 -14.45
CA PHE A 69 -14.98 -3.08 -15.92
C PHE A 69 -15.05 -4.50 -16.47
N LEU A 70 -14.88 -5.52 -15.64
CA LEU A 70 -14.95 -6.94 -15.98
C LEU A 70 -15.61 -7.71 -14.85
N GLU A 71 -16.19 -8.87 -15.17
CA GLU A 71 -16.51 -9.88 -14.15
C GLU A 71 -15.32 -10.81 -13.97
N TYR A 72 -15.03 -11.15 -12.71
CA TYR A 72 -13.97 -12.05 -12.29
C TYR A 72 -14.59 -13.12 -11.38
N ASP A 73 -14.62 -14.36 -11.83
CA ASP A 73 -15.12 -15.49 -11.07
C ASP A 73 -14.01 -16.52 -10.87
N LEU A 74 -13.83 -16.99 -9.63
CA LEU A 74 -12.84 -17.99 -9.27
C LEU A 74 -13.58 -19.29 -8.92
N ASP A 75 -13.49 -20.29 -9.79
CA ASP A 75 -13.90 -21.65 -9.47
C ASP A 75 -12.88 -22.24 -8.50
N ARG A 76 -13.24 -22.24 -7.22
CA ARG A 76 -12.35 -22.66 -6.12
C ARG A 76 -12.09 -24.16 -6.10
N ASP A 77 -12.96 -24.96 -6.70
CA ASP A 77 -12.79 -26.41 -6.79
C ASP A 77 -11.80 -26.78 -7.88
N LYS A 78 -11.81 -26.05 -9.00
CA LYS A 78 -10.89 -26.27 -10.14
C LYS A 78 -9.65 -25.39 -10.13
N ASP A 79 -9.58 -24.40 -9.24
CA ASP A 79 -8.59 -23.33 -9.23
C ASP A 79 -8.50 -22.58 -10.59
N GLU A 80 -9.66 -22.37 -11.22
CA GLU A 80 -9.81 -21.77 -12.55
C GLU A 80 -10.43 -20.38 -12.44
N ILE A 81 -9.82 -19.40 -13.12
CA ILE A 81 -10.31 -18.02 -13.15
C ILE A 81 -11.04 -17.80 -14.48
N ILE A 82 -12.30 -17.40 -14.39
CA ILE A 82 -13.18 -17.10 -15.51
C ILE A 82 -13.41 -15.59 -15.56
N ILE A 83 -13.18 -15.03 -16.75
CA ILE A 83 -13.22 -13.60 -17.02
C ILE A 83 -14.34 -13.35 -18.02
N SER A 84 -15.23 -12.41 -17.72
CA SER A 84 -16.33 -12.07 -18.64
C SER A 84 -16.45 -10.56 -18.86
N ALA A 85 -16.83 -10.18 -20.09
CA ALA A 85 -17.22 -8.81 -20.38
C ALA A 85 -18.60 -8.52 -19.76
N ASN A 86 -18.74 -7.35 -19.15
CA ASN A 86 -20.00 -6.81 -18.65
C ASN A 86 -20.43 -5.58 -19.47
N THR A 87 -21.46 -4.86 -19.02
CA THR A 87 -21.98 -3.68 -19.72
C THR A 87 -20.98 -2.52 -19.77
N ASN A 88 -20.04 -2.45 -18.82
CA ASN A 88 -19.02 -1.41 -18.74
C ASN A 88 -17.81 -1.70 -19.64
N THR A 89 -17.52 -2.96 -19.97
CA THR A 89 -16.33 -3.34 -20.74
C THR A 89 -16.25 -2.65 -22.12
N PRO A 90 -17.33 -2.60 -22.93
CA PRO A 90 -17.30 -1.86 -24.20
C PRO A 90 -17.12 -0.35 -24.02
N ILE A 91 -17.63 0.21 -22.92
CA ILE A 91 -17.49 1.64 -22.60
C ILE A 91 -16.03 1.94 -22.22
N LEU A 92 -15.41 1.09 -21.38
CA LEU A 92 -13.98 1.15 -21.13
C LEU A 92 -13.21 1.11 -22.45
N GLN A 93 -13.47 0.13 -23.31
CA GLN A 93 -12.78 -0.01 -24.60
C GLN A 93 -12.91 1.25 -25.48
N LYS A 94 -14.07 1.93 -25.46
CA LYS A 94 -14.32 3.16 -26.21
C LYS A 94 -13.47 4.34 -25.72
N TYR A 95 -13.26 4.46 -24.41
CA TYR A 95 -12.58 5.62 -23.79
C TYR A 95 -11.15 5.34 -23.31
N SER A 96 -10.69 4.11 -23.40
CA SER A 96 -9.41 3.64 -22.86
C SER A 96 -8.18 4.34 -23.46
N LEU A 97 -8.28 4.85 -24.71
CA LEU A 97 -7.23 5.66 -25.34
C LEU A 97 -6.89 6.93 -24.54
N LEU A 98 -7.78 7.40 -23.67
CA LEU A 98 -7.49 8.52 -22.78
C LEU A 98 -6.37 8.20 -21.78
N TYR A 99 -6.26 6.95 -21.32
CA TYR A 99 -5.16 6.55 -20.43
C TYR A 99 -3.80 6.64 -21.10
N LEU A 100 -3.70 6.30 -22.39
CA LEU A 100 -2.44 6.43 -23.14
C LEU A 100 -1.89 7.86 -23.14
N LYS A 101 -2.76 8.87 -23.04
CA LYS A 101 -2.36 10.28 -23.04
C LYS A 101 -1.60 10.69 -21.78
N VAL A 102 -1.74 9.98 -20.67
CA VAL A 102 -1.12 10.32 -19.37
C VAL A 102 0.08 9.42 -19.00
N ILE A 103 0.27 8.28 -19.68
CA ILE A 103 1.41 7.37 -19.42
C ILE A 103 2.79 8.04 -19.57
N PRO A 104 3.05 8.89 -20.59
CA PRO A 104 4.34 9.58 -20.68
C PRO A 104 4.62 10.47 -19.46
N PHE A 105 3.61 11.19 -18.99
CA PHE A 105 3.72 12.01 -17.78
C PHE A 105 3.99 11.18 -16.52
N LEU A 106 3.33 10.04 -16.35
CA LEU A 106 3.63 9.10 -15.25
C LEU A 106 5.06 8.56 -15.33
N THR A 107 5.55 8.30 -16.54
CA THR A 107 6.93 7.86 -16.79
C THR A 107 7.92 8.92 -16.32
N HIS A 108 7.76 10.17 -16.77
CA HIS A 108 8.60 11.29 -16.32
C HIS A 108 8.47 11.53 -14.81
N SER A 109 7.27 11.39 -14.25
CA SER A 109 6.99 11.59 -12.83
C SER A 109 7.69 10.61 -11.89
N THR A 110 8.25 9.50 -12.41
CA THR A 110 9.11 8.60 -11.63
C THR A 110 10.29 9.35 -10.99
N ASP A 111 10.83 10.35 -11.68
CA ASP A 111 11.90 11.23 -11.17
C ASP A 111 11.42 12.68 -11.06
N ILE A 112 10.20 12.87 -10.51
CA ILE A 112 9.57 14.20 -10.42
C ILE A 112 10.48 15.24 -9.74
N LYS A 113 11.33 14.82 -8.80
CA LYS A 113 12.26 15.72 -8.10
C LYS A 113 13.17 16.48 -9.06
N ASN A 114 13.65 15.82 -10.11
CA ASN A 114 14.49 16.47 -11.12
C ASN A 114 13.65 16.99 -12.29
N GLN A 115 12.57 16.30 -12.67
CA GLN A 115 11.77 16.69 -13.82
C GLN A 115 10.94 17.96 -13.59
N ILE A 116 10.48 18.24 -12.37
CA ILE A 116 9.60 19.39 -12.10
C ILE A 116 10.25 20.75 -12.37
N THR A 117 11.59 20.81 -12.42
CA THR A 117 12.33 22.01 -12.79
C THR A 117 12.50 22.20 -14.29
N GLU A 118 12.29 21.15 -15.08
CA GLU A 118 12.43 21.17 -16.53
C GLU A 118 11.23 21.84 -17.21
N ILE A 119 11.50 22.64 -18.23
CA ILE A 119 10.45 23.35 -18.99
C ILE A 119 9.52 22.35 -19.67
N SER A 120 10.06 21.26 -20.21
CA SER A 120 9.29 20.20 -20.89
C SER A 120 8.25 19.54 -19.97
N PHE A 121 8.59 19.30 -18.70
CA PHE A 121 7.66 18.75 -17.73
C PHE A 121 6.49 19.70 -17.47
N VAL A 122 6.78 20.99 -17.33
CA VAL A 122 5.76 22.02 -17.05
C VAL A 122 4.86 22.25 -18.26
N GLU A 123 5.41 22.24 -19.48
CA GLU A 123 4.64 22.28 -20.72
C GLU A 123 3.71 21.07 -20.85
N GLU A 124 4.22 19.86 -20.55
CA GLU A 124 3.42 18.64 -20.53
C GLU A 124 2.31 18.72 -19.47
N PHE A 125 2.65 19.13 -18.25
CA PHE A 125 1.71 19.32 -17.15
C PHE A 125 0.63 20.34 -17.51
N SER A 126 1.00 21.47 -18.11
CA SER A 126 0.06 22.53 -18.54
C SER A 126 -0.93 22.00 -19.58
N ARG A 127 -0.43 21.31 -20.61
CA ARG A 127 -1.26 20.67 -21.65
C ARG A 127 -2.22 19.63 -21.06
N LEU A 128 -1.75 18.81 -20.14
CA LEU A 128 -2.59 17.82 -19.45
C LEU A 128 -3.61 18.47 -18.54
N SER A 129 -3.23 19.52 -17.82
CA SER A 129 -4.12 20.32 -16.95
C SER A 129 -5.25 20.95 -17.76
N ASP A 130 -4.94 21.53 -18.92
CA ASP A 130 -5.95 22.08 -19.83
C ASP A 130 -6.83 20.98 -20.45
N SER A 131 -6.26 19.81 -20.71
CA SER A 131 -7.03 18.63 -21.12
C SER A 131 -7.97 18.16 -20.01
N VAL A 132 -7.57 18.17 -18.74
CA VAL A 132 -8.49 17.85 -17.62
C VAL A 132 -9.66 18.84 -17.61
N LYS A 133 -9.40 20.14 -17.74
CA LYS A 133 -10.44 21.19 -17.73
C LYS A 133 -11.48 21.04 -18.85
N ASN A 134 -11.11 20.44 -19.98
CA ASN A 134 -12.00 20.21 -21.12
C ASN A 134 -12.43 18.74 -21.28
N HIS A 135 -12.34 17.94 -20.21
CA HIS A 135 -12.66 16.51 -20.20
C HIS A 135 -11.91 15.71 -21.28
N PHE A 136 -10.66 16.05 -21.56
CA PHE A 136 -9.82 15.46 -22.61
C PHE A 136 -10.45 15.48 -24.01
N GLY A 137 -11.36 16.44 -24.24
CA GLY A 137 -12.09 16.63 -25.49
C GLY A 137 -13.22 15.64 -25.72
N ILE A 138 -13.69 14.91 -24.69
CA ILE A 138 -14.90 14.08 -24.80
C ILE A 138 -16.12 14.84 -24.30
N ASP A 139 -17.25 14.67 -25.01
CA ASP A 139 -18.56 15.07 -24.51
C ASP A 139 -19.07 14.01 -23.54
N LEU A 140 -19.55 14.46 -22.38
CA LEU A 140 -20.20 13.57 -21.41
C LEU A 140 -21.53 13.07 -21.99
N SER A 141 -21.74 11.77 -21.94
CA SER A 141 -22.94 11.11 -22.46
C SER A 141 -24.18 11.51 -21.67
N GLU A 142 -25.32 11.58 -22.35
CA GLU A 142 -26.63 11.70 -21.71
C GLU A 142 -27.08 10.36 -21.09
N ASN A 143 -26.47 9.24 -21.53
CA ASN A 143 -26.67 7.94 -20.89
C ASN A 143 -25.94 7.93 -19.54
N ALA A 144 -26.68 7.69 -18.45
CA ALA A 144 -26.15 7.75 -17.10
C ALA A 144 -25.04 6.73 -16.80
N GLU A 145 -25.12 5.52 -17.36
CA GLU A 145 -24.12 4.47 -17.16
C GLU A 145 -22.81 4.83 -17.88
N GLU A 146 -22.91 5.26 -19.15
CA GLU A 146 -21.75 5.72 -19.91
C GLU A 146 -21.09 6.95 -19.29
N LYS A 147 -21.91 7.92 -18.84
CA LYS A 147 -21.42 9.12 -18.15
C LYS A 147 -20.65 8.77 -16.87
N MET A 148 -21.16 7.84 -16.08
CA MET A 148 -20.49 7.39 -14.85
C MET A 148 -19.09 6.80 -15.15
N ILE A 149 -18.98 5.99 -16.21
CA ILE A 149 -17.69 5.43 -16.64
C ILE A 149 -16.75 6.50 -17.20
N GLN A 150 -17.26 7.47 -17.98
CA GLN A 150 -16.48 8.61 -18.43
C GLN A 150 -15.91 9.41 -17.25
N GLU A 151 -16.74 9.73 -16.26
CA GLU A 151 -16.32 10.45 -15.05
C GLU A 151 -15.30 9.65 -14.22
N GLN A 152 -15.46 8.33 -14.11
CA GLN A 152 -14.48 7.46 -13.46
C GLN A 152 -13.12 7.50 -14.16
N ILE A 153 -13.08 7.35 -15.49
CA ILE A 153 -11.84 7.41 -16.28
C ILE A 153 -11.19 8.80 -16.18
N LEU A 154 -11.96 9.88 -16.27
CA LEU A 154 -11.45 11.24 -16.14
C LEU A 154 -10.84 11.46 -14.74
N LYS A 155 -11.49 10.95 -13.69
CA LYS A 155 -10.97 11.04 -12.32
C LYS A 155 -9.69 10.21 -12.12
N HIS A 156 -9.59 9.05 -12.77
CA HIS A 156 -8.35 8.28 -12.78
C HIS A 156 -7.19 9.06 -13.41
N ILE A 157 -7.44 9.73 -14.52
CA ILE A 157 -6.43 10.54 -15.21
C ILE A 157 -6.04 11.77 -14.38
N GLU A 158 -7.00 12.44 -13.73
CA GLU A 158 -6.71 13.49 -12.74
C GLU A 158 -5.77 12.98 -11.64
N GLY A 159 -6.03 11.77 -11.13
CA GLY A 159 -5.17 11.11 -10.15
C GLY A 159 -3.75 10.82 -10.63
N CYS A 160 -3.59 10.42 -11.89
CA CYS A 160 -2.28 10.22 -12.51
C CYS A 160 -1.46 11.51 -12.58
N ILE A 161 -2.12 12.65 -12.76
CA ILE A 161 -1.48 13.97 -12.84
C ILE A 161 -1.16 14.50 -11.44
N ILE A 162 -2.14 14.44 -10.53
CA ILE A 162 -2.03 15.04 -9.20
C ILE A 162 -1.23 14.18 -8.23
N GLY A 163 -1.32 12.85 -8.32
CA GLY A 163 -0.67 11.91 -7.41
C GLY A 163 0.82 12.19 -7.21
N PRO A 164 1.64 12.20 -8.29
CA PRO A 164 3.06 12.51 -8.17
C PRO A 164 3.33 13.92 -7.63
N VAL A 165 2.55 14.91 -8.07
CA VAL A 165 2.71 16.31 -7.66
C VAL A 165 2.43 16.49 -6.16
N ILE A 166 1.32 15.95 -5.64
CA ILE A 166 0.99 16.10 -4.21
C ILE A 166 2.03 15.44 -3.32
N VAL A 167 2.60 14.31 -3.74
CA VAL A 167 3.65 13.60 -2.98
C VAL A 167 4.93 14.43 -2.98
N TYR A 168 5.35 14.93 -4.14
CA TYR A 168 6.51 15.82 -4.24
C TYR A 168 6.37 17.05 -3.33
N LEU A 169 5.23 17.73 -3.38
CA LEU A 169 4.95 18.91 -2.53
C LEU A 169 4.96 18.57 -1.03
N GLY A 170 4.43 17.39 -0.67
CA GLY A 170 4.47 16.90 0.71
C GLY A 170 5.87 16.63 1.21
N MET A 171 6.69 15.94 0.41
CA MET A 171 8.07 15.57 0.77
C MET A 171 9.03 16.77 0.80
N THR A 172 8.76 17.81 0.01
CA THR A 172 9.57 19.04 -0.05
C THR A 172 9.15 20.12 0.93
N GLY A 173 8.13 19.85 1.76
CA GLY A 173 7.71 20.77 2.83
C GLY A 173 6.80 21.91 2.39
N MET A 174 6.21 21.86 1.19
CA MET A 174 5.23 22.87 0.75
C MET A 174 4.00 22.91 1.68
N PHE A 175 3.66 21.77 2.26
CA PHE A 175 2.56 21.65 3.21
C PHE A 175 2.98 21.93 4.66
N HIS A 176 4.10 22.63 4.87
CA HIS A 176 4.49 23.12 6.19
C HIS A 176 3.47 24.13 6.72
N LYS A 177 3.31 24.19 8.05
CA LYS A 177 2.31 25.03 8.74
C LYS A 177 2.35 26.50 8.30
N TYR A 178 3.55 27.01 8.03
CA TYR A 178 3.76 28.37 7.51
C TYR A 178 2.90 28.66 6.27
N PHE A 179 3.03 27.86 5.21
CA PHE A 179 2.28 28.06 3.97
C PHE A 179 0.78 27.79 4.11
N MET A 180 0.38 26.92 5.05
CA MET A 180 -1.04 26.59 5.26
C MET A 180 -1.83 27.68 6.00
N GLU A 181 -1.17 28.54 6.79
CA GLU A 181 -1.84 29.54 7.63
C GLU A 181 -1.85 30.95 7.01
N THR A 182 -0.95 31.24 6.06
CA THR A 182 -0.82 32.55 5.42
C THR A 182 -0.92 32.46 3.90
N SER A 183 -1.16 33.61 3.26
CA SER A 183 -0.95 33.71 1.82
C SER A 183 0.55 33.66 1.50
N PHE A 184 0.90 33.17 0.31
CA PHE A 184 2.29 33.10 -0.17
C PHE A 184 2.36 33.33 -1.68
N GLN A 185 3.52 33.76 -2.17
CA GLN A 185 3.87 33.80 -3.59
C GLN A 185 4.67 32.56 -3.99
N ALA A 186 4.60 32.16 -5.27
CA ALA A 186 5.33 30.99 -5.77
C ALA A 186 6.86 31.09 -5.52
N ALA A 187 7.42 32.29 -5.60
CA ALA A 187 8.83 32.58 -5.35
C ALA A 187 9.28 32.33 -3.90
N GLU A 188 8.36 32.27 -2.93
CA GLU A 188 8.69 31.96 -1.54
C GLU A 188 9.01 30.48 -1.33
N PHE A 189 8.54 29.61 -2.22
CA PHE A 189 8.73 28.16 -2.11
C PHE A 189 9.71 27.60 -3.15
N HIS A 190 9.64 28.07 -4.40
CA HIS A 190 10.37 27.46 -5.51
C HIS A 190 11.26 28.46 -6.25
N LYS A 191 12.52 28.07 -6.51
CA LYS A 191 13.50 28.91 -7.23
C LYS A 191 13.07 29.27 -8.65
N ASN A 192 12.29 28.40 -9.29
CA ASN A 192 11.66 28.64 -10.58
C ASN A 192 10.16 28.91 -10.35
N SER A 193 9.84 30.14 -9.97
CA SER A 193 8.49 30.54 -9.54
C SER A 193 7.48 30.51 -10.67
N GLU A 194 7.86 30.92 -11.88
CA GLU A 194 6.98 30.93 -13.06
C GLU A 194 6.46 29.52 -13.38
N ASN A 195 7.37 28.53 -13.40
CA ASN A 195 7.01 27.13 -13.61
C ASN A 195 6.11 26.59 -12.49
N PHE A 196 6.37 27.00 -11.25
CA PHE A 196 5.58 26.56 -10.11
C PHE A 196 4.17 27.18 -10.09
N GLU A 197 4.00 28.40 -10.60
CA GLU A 197 2.68 29.04 -10.73
C GLU A 197 1.73 28.23 -11.62
N VAL A 198 2.22 27.60 -12.69
CA VAL A 198 1.40 26.71 -13.54
C VAL A 198 0.76 25.59 -12.71
N ILE A 199 1.54 24.99 -11.80
CA ILE A 199 1.06 23.94 -10.89
C ILE A 199 0.04 24.52 -9.90
N LEU A 200 0.35 25.66 -9.27
CA LEU A 200 -0.55 26.31 -8.32
C LEU A 200 -1.86 26.78 -8.96
N ASP A 201 -1.83 27.21 -10.21
CA ASP A 201 -3.02 27.61 -10.99
C ASP A 201 -3.91 26.41 -11.29
N PHE A 202 -3.34 25.24 -11.61
CA PHE A 202 -4.13 24.02 -11.74
C PHE A 202 -4.70 23.57 -10.39
N LEU A 203 -3.93 23.64 -9.31
CA LEU A 203 -4.44 23.34 -7.97
C LEU A 203 -5.50 24.35 -7.51
N THR A 204 -5.44 25.60 -7.99
CA THR A 204 -6.50 26.61 -7.80
C THR A 204 -7.77 26.22 -8.56
N TYR A 205 -7.66 25.70 -9.79
CA TYR A 205 -8.79 25.15 -10.54
C TYR A 205 -9.45 23.97 -9.81
N LEU A 206 -8.67 23.08 -9.19
CA LEU A 206 -9.17 22.00 -8.33
C LEU A 206 -9.70 22.50 -6.96
N GLY A 207 -9.64 23.81 -6.72
CA GLY A 207 -10.15 24.45 -5.52
C GLY A 207 -9.26 24.27 -4.29
N TRP A 208 -8.00 23.88 -4.42
CA TRP A 208 -7.06 23.73 -3.29
C TRP A 208 -6.51 25.07 -2.82
N PHE A 209 -6.39 26.02 -3.73
CA PHE A 209 -5.97 27.37 -3.45
C PHE A 209 -7.01 28.39 -3.93
N LYS A 210 -6.94 29.59 -3.35
CA LYS A 210 -7.53 30.80 -3.89
C LYS A 210 -6.40 31.74 -4.29
N LYS A 211 -6.38 32.18 -5.54
CA LYS A 211 -5.44 33.18 -6.06
C LYS A 211 -6.00 34.59 -5.88
N THR A 212 -5.18 35.54 -5.42
CA THR A 212 -5.51 36.98 -5.31
C THR A 212 -4.27 37.79 -5.68
N GLY A 213 -4.28 38.38 -6.88
CA GLY A 213 -3.04 38.87 -7.50
C GLY A 213 -2.07 37.71 -7.70
N ASP A 214 -0.82 37.90 -7.28
CA ASP A 214 0.23 36.87 -7.36
C ASP A 214 0.30 35.98 -6.11
N ASN A 215 -0.64 36.16 -5.16
CA ASN A 215 -0.66 35.43 -3.91
C ASN A 215 -1.65 34.26 -3.94
N TYR A 216 -1.24 33.12 -3.41
CA TYR A 216 -2.06 31.93 -3.20
C TYR A 216 -2.36 31.75 -1.73
N LYS A 217 -3.57 31.28 -1.43
CA LYS A 217 -3.98 30.91 -0.07
C LYS A 217 -4.70 29.58 -0.11
N PHE A 218 -4.34 28.65 0.79
CA PHE A 218 -5.04 27.38 0.91
C PHE A 218 -6.53 27.59 1.21
N THR A 219 -7.37 26.79 0.56
CA THR A 219 -8.78 26.60 0.93
C THR A 219 -8.89 25.46 1.96
N GLU A 220 -10.10 25.26 2.51
CA GLU A 220 -10.35 24.07 3.35
C GLU A 220 -10.11 22.76 2.59
N THR A 221 -10.46 22.71 1.29
CA THR A 221 -10.20 21.58 0.39
C THR A 221 -8.69 21.33 0.29
N GLY A 222 -7.90 22.37 0.00
CA GLY A 222 -6.45 22.25 -0.12
C GLY A 222 -5.80 21.78 1.18
N ILE A 223 -6.23 22.31 2.33
CA ILE A 223 -5.75 21.85 3.64
C ILE A 223 -6.10 20.38 3.87
N TYR A 224 -7.28 19.92 3.42
CA TYR A 224 -7.71 18.53 3.56
C TYR A 224 -6.78 17.57 2.82
N PHE A 225 -6.43 17.89 1.56
CA PHE A 225 -5.50 17.10 0.74
C PHE A 225 -4.06 17.21 1.24
N ALA A 226 -3.59 18.41 1.57
CA ALA A 226 -2.23 18.64 2.11
C ALA A 226 -1.96 17.78 3.37
N LYS A 227 -2.91 17.74 4.30
CA LYS A 227 -2.83 16.90 5.52
C LYS A 227 -2.86 15.39 5.24
N ARG A 228 -3.22 14.98 4.03
CA ARG A 228 -3.35 13.58 3.60
C ARG A 228 -2.43 13.22 2.44
N ALA A 229 -1.48 14.09 2.08
CA ALA A 229 -0.54 13.86 0.99
C ALA A 229 0.20 12.52 1.12
N ALA A 230 0.56 12.13 2.35
CA ALA A 230 1.20 10.84 2.63
C ALA A 230 0.38 9.61 2.18
N SER A 231 -0.95 9.72 2.13
CA SER A 231 -1.83 8.64 1.65
C SER A 231 -1.61 8.28 0.18
N TYR A 232 -1.01 9.19 -0.61
CA TYR A 232 -0.60 8.93 -1.99
C TYR A 232 0.77 8.29 -2.10
N GLY A 233 1.62 8.44 -1.08
CA GLY A 233 3.04 8.09 -1.15
C GLY A 233 3.28 6.61 -1.43
N VAL A 234 2.50 5.71 -0.83
CA VAL A 234 2.66 4.26 -1.08
C VAL A 234 2.37 3.94 -2.54
N THR A 235 1.22 4.34 -3.07
CA THR A 235 0.84 4.03 -4.47
C THR A 235 1.79 4.67 -5.49
N VAL A 236 2.12 5.95 -5.32
CA VAL A 236 3.02 6.68 -6.22
C VAL A 236 4.45 6.14 -6.15
N SER A 237 4.89 5.63 -4.99
CA SER A 237 6.24 5.05 -4.89
C SER A 237 6.46 3.85 -5.81
N TYR A 238 5.39 3.17 -6.26
CA TYR A 238 5.46 2.05 -7.20
C TYR A 238 5.44 2.47 -8.68
N LEU A 239 5.50 3.77 -9.01
CA LEU A 239 5.64 4.19 -10.42
C LEU A 239 6.81 3.51 -11.17
N PRO A 240 8.00 3.25 -10.59
CA PRO A 240 9.05 2.51 -11.29
C PRO A 240 8.62 1.11 -11.77
N LEU A 241 7.78 0.42 -10.99
CA LEU A 241 7.17 -0.87 -11.33
C LEU A 241 6.03 -0.70 -12.34
N LEU A 242 5.08 0.19 -12.05
CA LEU A 242 3.88 0.40 -12.87
C LEU A 242 4.22 0.90 -14.28
N ASN A 243 5.27 1.71 -14.45
CA ASN A 243 5.74 2.16 -15.76
C ASN A 243 6.40 1.05 -16.59
N LYS A 244 6.65 -0.13 -15.99
CA LYS A 244 7.14 -1.34 -16.66
C LYS A 244 6.06 -2.40 -16.84
N MET A 245 4.78 -2.01 -16.83
CA MET A 245 3.65 -2.93 -16.96
C MET A 245 3.72 -3.84 -18.20
N ASP A 246 4.23 -3.35 -19.34
CA ASP A 246 4.42 -4.18 -20.53
C ASP A 246 5.45 -5.32 -20.30
N GLU A 247 6.54 -5.05 -19.57
CA GLU A 247 7.55 -6.06 -19.22
C GLU A 247 7.02 -7.04 -18.16
N LEU A 248 6.25 -6.56 -17.18
CA LEU A 248 5.59 -7.42 -16.21
C LEU A 248 4.61 -8.38 -16.88
N LEU A 249 3.73 -7.86 -17.75
CA LEU A 249 2.68 -8.68 -18.34
C LEU A 249 3.18 -9.59 -19.46
N PHE A 250 4.16 -9.16 -20.26
CA PHE A 250 4.51 -9.85 -21.53
C PHE A 250 6.01 -10.09 -21.72
N GLY A 251 6.85 -9.62 -20.80
CA GLY A 251 8.31 -9.73 -20.86
C GLY A 251 8.89 -10.64 -19.78
N ASP A 252 10.12 -10.36 -19.38
CA ASP A 252 10.79 -11.07 -18.29
C ASP A 252 10.49 -10.41 -16.95
N ALA A 253 9.48 -10.95 -16.28
CA ALA A 253 9.02 -10.55 -14.95
C ALA A 253 10.13 -10.52 -13.89
N SER A 254 11.18 -11.34 -14.01
CA SER A 254 12.21 -11.47 -12.96
C SER A 254 13.11 -10.24 -12.86
N LYS A 255 13.38 -9.57 -13.99
CA LYS A 255 14.34 -8.45 -14.07
C LYS A 255 14.01 -7.27 -13.17
N ILE A 256 12.74 -7.06 -12.85
CA ILE A 256 12.30 -5.93 -12.03
C ILE A 256 12.57 -6.18 -10.53
N ARG A 257 12.81 -7.44 -10.16
CA ARG A 257 13.09 -7.89 -8.79
C ARG A 257 14.54 -8.34 -8.57
N GLU A 258 15.33 -8.45 -9.64
CA GLU A 258 16.75 -8.79 -9.56
C GLU A 258 17.57 -7.55 -9.17
N ILE A 259 18.11 -7.57 -7.96
CA ILE A 259 19.07 -6.58 -7.45
C ILE A 259 20.33 -7.31 -6.97
N SER A 260 21.49 -6.70 -7.13
CA SER A 260 22.73 -7.25 -6.58
C SER A 260 22.76 -7.08 -5.06
N GLU A 261 23.57 -7.88 -4.37
CA GLU A 261 23.73 -7.76 -2.92
C GLU A 261 24.20 -6.35 -2.55
N GLY A 262 23.41 -5.64 -1.72
CA GLY A 262 23.70 -4.28 -1.28
C GLY A 262 23.20 -3.16 -2.20
N GLU A 263 22.52 -3.47 -3.31
CA GLU A 263 21.86 -2.46 -4.16
C GLU A 263 20.45 -2.12 -3.65
N ASP A 264 20.01 -0.89 -3.95
CA ASP A 264 18.66 -0.43 -3.65
C ASP A 264 17.63 -1.09 -4.59
N GLU A 265 16.41 -1.23 -4.10
CA GLU A 265 15.30 -1.76 -4.90
C GLU A 265 14.95 -0.83 -6.06
N ILE A 266 14.86 -1.38 -7.28
CA ILE A 266 14.60 -0.60 -8.50
C ILE A 266 13.11 -0.48 -8.87
N HIS A 267 12.25 -1.26 -8.22
CA HIS A 267 10.83 -1.36 -8.52
C HIS A 267 9.97 -0.36 -7.71
N VAL A 268 10.57 0.30 -6.73
CA VAL A 268 9.87 1.20 -5.81
C VAL A 268 10.80 2.31 -5.34
N ASP A 269 10.33 3.55 -5.31
CA ASP A 269 11.02 4.63 -4.59
C ASP A 269 10.89 4.39 -3.09
N ARG A 270 11.90 3.75 -2.50
CA ARG A 270 11.86 3.35 -1.10
C ARG A 270 11.76 4.53 -0.14
N ALA A 271 12.36 5.69 -0.46
CA ALA A 271 12.29 6.87 0.38
C ALA A 271 10.86 7.44 0.41
N MET A 272 10.22 7.54 -0.76
CA MET A 272 8.82 7.94 -0.88
C MET A 272 7.86 6.93 -0.22
N ASN A 273 8.12 5.63 -0.39
CA ASN A 273 7.33 4.57 0.20
C ASN A 273 7.33 4.66 1.74
N VAL A 274 8.52 4.81 2.35
CA VAL A 274 8.68 4.97 3.81
C VAL A 274 8.02 6.24 4.31
N TRP A 275 8.10 7.36 3.57
CA TRP A 275 7.42 8.60 3.91
C TRP A 275 5.89 8.44 3.88
N GLY A 276 5.35 7.82 2.81
CA GLY A 276 3.91 7.60 2.64
C GLY A 276 3.32 6.64 3.67
N SER A 277 4.01 5.53 3.94
CA SER A 277 3.59 4.53 4.92
C SER A 277 3.66 5.08 6.34
N GLY A 278 4.75 5.76 6.73
CA GLY A 278 4.89 6.38 8.04
C GLY A 278 3.79 7.40 8.36
N GLY A 279 3.40 8.23 7.39
CA GLY A 279 2.28 9.17 7.54
C GLY A 279 0.93 8.47 7.72
N SER A 280 0.71 7.36 6.99
CA SER A 280 -0.54 6.60 7.00
C SER A 280 -0.69 5.71 8.24
N HIS A 281 0.41 5.18 8.79
CA HIS A 281 0.39 4.21 9.89
C HIS A 281 0.14 4.84 11.27
N SER A 282 0.49 6.13 11.44
CA SER A 282 0.41 6.85 12.73
C SER A 282 -0.96 6.80 13.42
N ASN A 283 -2.05 6.68 12.64
CA ASN A 283 -3.40 6.57 13.20
C ASN A 283 -3.67 5.20 13.83
N TYR A 284 -3.10 4.12 13.28
CA TYR A 284 -3.25 2.77 13.80
C TYR A 284 -2.42 2.56 15.08
N PHE A 285 -1.28 3.24 15.21
CA PHE A 285 -0.44 3.17 16.42
C PHE A 285 -1.21 3.60 17.68
N LYS A 286 -2.08 4.61 17.58
CA LYS A 286 -2.90 5.06 18.70
C LYS A 286 -3.87 3.98 19.19
N VAL A 287 -4.35 3.14 18.29
CA VAL A 287 -5.26 2.04 18.64
C VAL A 287 -4.49 0.91 19.32
N ALA A 288 -3.20 0.73 18.99
CA ALA A 288 -2.32 -0.21 19.68
C ALA A 288 -2.07 0.16 21.16
N ASN A 289 -2.33 1.41 21.57
CA ASN A 289 -2.10 1.85 22.95
C ASN A 289 -2.86 1.00 23.98
N ASP A 290 -4.11 0.68 23.71
CA ASP A 290 -4.95 -0.09 24.64
C ASP A 290 -4.31 -1.46 24.94
N PHE A 291 -3.73 -2.09 23.91
CA PHE A 291 -3.01 -3.36 24.03
C PHE A 291 -1.75 -3.22 24.88
N ILE A 292 -0.92 -2.21 24.57
CA ILE A 292 0.34 -1.97 25.27
C ILE A 292 0.06 -1.64 26.75
N ILE A 293 -0.91 -0.79 27.02
CA ILE A 293 -1.31 -0.42 28.38
C ILE A 293 -1.79 -1.65 29.15
N GLN A 294 -2.62 -2.50 28.54
CA GLN A 294 -3.10 -3.71 29.19
C GLN A 294 -1.96 -4.69 29.52
N ILE A 295 -1.00 -4.89 28.61
CA ILE A 295 0.13 -5.80 28.81
C ILE A 295 1.05 -5.29 29.93
N PHE A 296 1.44 -4.02 29.89
CA PHE A 296 2.41 -3.43 30.83
C PHE A 296 1.79 -2.89 32.14
N ASN A 297 0.49 -3.14 32.35
CA ASN A 297 -0.20 -2.97 33.64
C ASN A 297 -0.42 -4.30 34.39
N GLN A 298 -0.04 -5.45 33.82
CA GLN A 298 -0.07 -6.72 34.54
C GLN A 298 0.96 -6.74 35.69
N PRO A 299 0.85 -7.67 36.66
CA PRO A 299 1.92 -7.91 37.63
C PRO A 299 3.29 -8.06 36.95
N ILE A 300 4.33 -7.44 37.51
CA ILE A 300 5.64 -7.30 36.85
C ILE A 300 6.25 -8.62 36.34
N HIS A 301 6.03 -9.73 37.06
CA HIS A 301 6.52 -11.05 36.71
C HIS A 301 5.78 -11.73 35.54
N LEU A 302 4.63 -11.19 35.14
CA LEU A 302 3.86 -11.61 33.97
C LEU A 302 4.12 -10.73 32.75
N GLN A 303 4.78 -9.58 32.93
CA GLN A 303 5.06 -8.67 31.83
C GLN A 303 6.21 -9.17 30.96
N PRO A 304 6.21 -8.80 29.66
CA PRO A 304 7.40 -8.93 28.84
C PRO A 304 8.60 -8.17 29.44
N LYS A 305 9.82 -8.68 29.19
CA LYS A 305 11.06 -7.96 29.53
C LYS A 305 11.27 -6.72 28.66
N GLY A 306 10.63 -6.69 27.50
CA GLY A 306 10.73 -5.61 26.54
C GLY A 306 9.90 -5.89 25.29
N VAL A 307 10.25 -5.22 24.20
CA VAL A 307 9.49 -5.23 22.94
C VAL A 307 10.45 -5.40 21.78
N LEU A 308 10.08 -6.27 20.83
CA LEU A 308 10.76 -6.40 19.55
C LEU A 308 9.82 -6.03 18.41
N ASP A 309 10.21 -5.05 17.60
CA ASP A 309 9.56 -4.65 16.36
C ASP A 309 10.28 -5.24 15.16
N MET A 310 9.66 -6.21 14.49
CA MET A 310 10.15 -6.82 13.26
C MET A 310 9.65 -6.02 12.06
N GLY A 311 10.57 -5.60 11.18
CA GLY A 311 10.34 -4.62 10.13
C GLY A 311 10.22 -3.20 10.68
N CYS A 312 11.16 -2.81 11.55
CA CYS A 312 11.05 -1.56 12.31
C CYS A 312 11.10 -0.28 11.45
N GLY A 313 11.51 -0.36 10.18
CA GLY A 313 11.44 0.74 9.22
C GLY A 313 12.22 1.97 9.69
N ASN A 314 11.53 3.03 10.12
CA ASN A 314 12.14 4.24 10.65
C ASN A 314 12.16 4.34 12.19
N GLY A 315 11.70 3.30 12.90
CA GLY A 315 11.66 3.25 14.37
C GLY A 315 10.49 4.00 15.02
N ALA A 316 9.57 4.58 14.24
CA ALA A 316 8.49 5.39 14.79
C ALA A 316 7.54 4.59 15.70
N PHE A 317 7.30 3.30 15.41
CA PHE A 317 6.42 2.50 16.24
C PHE A 317 7.07 2.08 17.57
N ILE A 318 8.35 1.72 17.54
CA ILE A 318 9.16 1.51 18.76
C ILE A 318 9.12 2.74 19.65
N GLN A 319 9.36 3.92 19.08
CA GLN A 319 9.28 5.19 19.81
C GLN A 319 7.90 5.36 20.46
N HIS A 320 6.84 5.21 19.66
CA HIS A 320 5.46 5.36 20.13
C HIS A 320 5.12 4.40 21.28
N ILE A 321 5.58 3.15 21.20
CA ILE A 321 5.38 2.15 22.26
C ILE A 321 6.16 2.50 23.51
N PHE A 322 7.43 2.87 23.39
CA PHE A 322 8.24 3.27 24.54
C PHE A 322 7.58 4.44 25.28
N GLU A 323 7.21 5.51 24.57
CA GLU A 323 6.54 6.67 25.16
C GLU A 323 5.20 6.28 25.80
N THR A 324 4.48 5.33 25.20
CA THR A 324 3.22 4.82 25.75
C THR A 324 3.44 4.08 27.06
N ILE A 325 4.44 3.19 27.11
CA ILE A 325 4.79 2.43 28.32
C ILE A 325 5.26 3.38 29.43
N GLU A 326 6.19 4.27 29.11
CA GLU A 326 6.79 5.23 30.04
C GLU A 326 5.71 6.10 30.71
N ARG A 327 4.79 6.65 29.92
CA ARG A 327 3.84 7.68 30.41
C ARG A 327 2.55 7.11 30.98
N TYR A 328 2.07 5.97 30.48
CA TYR A 328 0.69 5.52 30.71
C TYR A 328 0.56 4.15 31.40
N THR A 329 1.66 3.55 31.85
CA THR A 329 1.62 2.20 32.46
C THR A 329 2.24 2.13 33.84
N LEU A 330 1.93 1.06 34.58
CA LEU A 330 2.58 0.73 35.85
C LEU A 330 4.07 0.43 35.64
N ARG A 331 4.43 -0.24 34.53
CA ARG A 331 5.84 -0.49 34.17
C ARG A 331 6.63 0.80 34.00
N GLY A 332 6.03 1.84 33.42
CA GLY A 332 6.65 3.16 33.25
C GLY A 332 7.15 3.77 34.56
N LYS A 333 6.46 3.51 35.68
CA LYS A 333 6.86 3.97 37.03
C LYS A 333 7.98 3.14 37.66
N MET A 334 8.42 2.08 37.00
CA MET A 334 9.33 1.06 37.52
C MET A 334 10.53 0.83 36.59
N LEU A 335 10.75 1.68 35.58
CA LEU A 335 11.80 1.48 34.57
C LEU A 335 13.22 1.50 35.14
N GLU A 336 13.44 2.12 36.29
CA GLU A 336 14.74 2.08 36.98
C GLU A 336 15.06 0.69 37.54
N GLU A 337 14.07 0.01 38.14
CA GLU A 337 14.24 -1.33 38.72
C GLU A 337 14.04 -2.44 37.66
N TYR A 338 13.14 -2.22 36.71
CA TYR A 338 12.78 -3.13 35.63
C TYR A 338 12.85 -2.42 34.27
N PRO A 339 14.05 -2.19 33.71
CA PRO A 339 14.20 -1.53 32.42
C PRO A 339 13.53 -2.33 31.29
N LEU A 340 13.18 -1.65 30.19
CA LEU A 340 12.70 -2.29 28.97
C LEU A 340 13.85 -2.66 28.06
N PHE A 341 13.83 -3.87 27.52
CA PHE A 341 14.74 -4.26 26.43
C PHE A 341 14.06 -4.01 25.07
N LEU A 342 14.37 -2.89 24.43
CA LEU A 342 13.79 -2.53 23.13
C LEU A 342 14.66 -3.04 21.97
N VAL A 343 14.03 -3.63 20.97
CA VAL A 343 14.69 -4.12 19.76
C VAL A 343 13.93 -3.64 18.51
N GLY A 344 14.65 -3.03 17.58
CA GLY A 344 14.21 -2.87 16.19
C GLY A 344 14.98 -3.83 15.31
N ALA A 345 14.26 -4.68 14.58
CA ALA A 345 14.82 -5.62 13.62
C ALA A 345 14.33 -5.30 12.21
N ASP A 346 15.23 -5.30 11.23
CA ASP A 346 14.91 -5.08 9.82
C ASP A 346 15.96 -5.74 8.94
N TYR A 347 15.55 -6.34 7.83
CA TYR A 347 16.47 -6.95 6.86
C TYR A 347 17.17 -5.89 5.99
N ASN A 348 16.62 -4.67 5.90
CA ASN A 348 17.14 -3.58 5.08
C ASN A 348 18.08 -2.67 5.90
N GLN A 349 19.33 -2.56 5.45
CA GLN A 349 20.36 -1.77 6.15
C GLN A 349 20.05 -0.27 6.21
N ALA A 350 19.38 0.30 5.20
CA ALA A 350 18.98 1.70 5.20
C ALA A 350 17.92 1.97 6.28
N ALA A 351 16.95 1.07 6.44
CA ALA A 351 15.95 1.14 7.50
C ALA A 351 16.61 1.10 8.90
N LEU A 352 17.56 0.18 9.12
CA LEU A 352 18.32 0.12 10.38
C LEU A 352 19.07 1.42 10.68
N LYS A 353 19.69 2.05 9.67
CA LYS A 353 20.41 3.32 9.83
C LYS A 353 19.46 4.46 10.22
N VAL A 354 18.29 4.55 9.57
CA VAL A 354 17.26 5.56 9.90
C VAL A 354 16.69 5.32 11.28
N THR A 355 16.35 4.07 11.62
CA THR A 355 15.85 3.69 12.95
C THR A 355 16.85 4.09 14.05
N ARG A 356 18.15 3.78 13.90
CA ARG A 356 19.18 4.20 14.87
C ARG A 356 19.22 5.71 15.05
N ALA A 357 19.25 6.46 13.95
CA ALA A 357 19.30 7.92 14.01
C ALA A 357 18.07 8.50 14.73
N ASN A 358 16.87 8.00 14.41
CA ASN A 358 15.63 8.47 15.03
C ASN A 358 15.56 8.14 16.51
N LEU A 359 15.89 6.91 16.92
CA LEU A 359 15.83 6.52 18.34
C LEU A 359 16.87 7.30 19.17
N ILE A 360 18.09 7.53 18.65
CA ILE A 360 19.10 8.36 19.31
C ILE A 360 18.62 9.81 19.45
N ASN A 361 18.03 10.38 18.40
CA ASN A 361 17.52 11.76 18.43
C ASN A 361 16.36 11.97 19.42
N ASN A 362 15.69 10.89 19.82
CA ASN A 362 14.60 10.92 20.80
C ASN A 362 15.03 10.38 22.19
N ASP A 363 16.33 10.21 22.42
CA ASP A 363 16.90 9.69 23.68
C ASP A 363 16.36 8.30 24.09
N ILE A 364 15.99 7.46 23.10
CA ILE A 364 15.48 6.10 23.34
C ILE A 364 16.60 5.08 23.12
N TRP A 365 16.89 4.29 24.17
CA TRP A 365 17.88 3.22 24.08
C TRP A 365 17.26 1.91 23.59
N ALA A 366 17.63 1.50 22.38
CA ALA A 366 17.20 0.24 21.77
C ALA A 366 18.37 -0.46 21.05
N LYS A 367 18.28 -1.77 20.91
CA LYS A 367 19.12 -2.54 19.98
C LYS A 367 18.51 -2.48 18.59
N VAL A 368 19.33 -2.17 17.60
CA VAL A 368 18.90 -2.14 16.19
C VAL A 368 19.73 -3.15 15.44
N ILE A 369 19.12 -4.25 15.03
CA ILE A 369 19.78 -5.44 14.51
C ILE A 369 19.20 -5.87 13.17
N TRP A 370 19.97 -6.65 12.42
CA TRP A 370 19.46 -7.29 11.22
C TRP A 370 18.49 -8.41 11.61
N GLY A 371 17.41 -8.56 10.85
CA GLY A 371 16.47 -9.68 11.05
C GLY A 371 15.52 -9.84 9.88
N ASP A 372 15.21 -11.08 9.53
CA ASP A 372 14.25 -11.44 8.49
C ASP A 372 13.00 -12.04 9.14
N ILE A 373 11.81 -11.54 8.77
CA ILE A 373 10.54 -12.07 9.26
C ILE A 373 10.38 -13.56 8.90
N GLY A 374 10.97 -14.01 7.80
CA GLY A 374 10.97 -15.41 7.35
C GLY A 374 11.89 -16.33 8.15
N ASN A 375 12.79 -15.79 9.01
CA ASN A 375 13.76 -16.57 9.78
C ASN A 375 13.83 -16.14 11.26
N PRO A 376 12.75 -16.34 12.04
CA PRO A 376 12.73 -15.99 13.46
C PRO A 376 13.75 -16.78 14.29
N LYS A 377 14.22 -17.93 13.80
CA LYS A 377 15.26 -18.72 14.47
C LYS A 377 16.58 -17.95 14.52
N GLN A 378 17.04 -17.42 13.39
CA GLN A 378 18.27 -16.63 13.35
C GLN A 378 18.17 -15.40 14.26
N LEU A 379 17.03 -14.69 14.21
CA LEU A 379 16.79 -13.56 15.10
C LEU A 379 16.90 -13.96 16.59
N ALA A 380 16.33 -15.10 16.97
CA ALA A 380 16.39 -15.60 18.33
C ALA A 380 17.83 -15.98 18.76
N ASP A 381 18.58 -16.64 17.88
CA ASP A 381 19.98 -17.01 18.11
C ASP A 381 20.83 -15.73 18.28
N ASP A 382 20.70 -14.75 17.39
CA ASP A 382 21.41 -13.46 17.44
C ASP A 382 21.11 -12.68 18.72
N LEU A 383 19.85 -12.66 19.17
CA LEU A 383 19.46 -12.02 20.43
C LEU A 383 20.06 -12.71 21.65
N LYS A 384 20.07 -14.03 21.63
CA LYS A 384 20.61 -14.83 22.73
C LYS A 384 22.12 -14.67 22.86
N GLU A 385 22.84 -14.75 21.73
CA GLU A 385 24.30 -14.68 21.70
C GLU A 385 24.83 -13.28 22.02
N ASN A 386 24.21 -12.23 21.46
CA ASN A 386 24.75 -10.88 21.56
C ASN A 386 24.25 -10.10 22.77
N TYR A 387 23.09 -10.47 23.33
CA TYR A 387 22.44 -9.69 24.39
C TYR A 387 21.87 -10.53 25.54
N GLU A 388 22.08 -11.84 25.53
CA GLU A 388 21.60 -12.76 26.57
C GLU A 388 20.07 -12.70 26.79
N ILE A 389 19.31 -12.29 25.77
CA ILE A 389 17.85 -12.15 25.82
C ILE A 389 17.20 -13.22 24.95
N ASP A 390 16.19 -13.90 25.49
CA ASP A 390 15.39 -14.84 24.71
C ASP A 390 14.32 -14.07 23.94
N LEU A 391 14.16 -14.35 22.64
CA LEU A 391 13.09 -13.73 21.83
C LEU A 391 11.69 -13.94 22.44
N SER A 392 11.49 -15.08 23.09
CA SER A 392 10.25 -15.41 23.79
C SER A 392 9.97 -14.57 25.04
N ASP A 393 10.98 -13.89 25.60
CA ASP A 393 10.81 -12.97 26.73
C ASP A 393 10.31 -11.57 26.32
N LEU A 394 10.29 -11.28 25.02
CA LEU A 394 9.84 -10.00 24.47
C LEU A 394 8.38 -10.11 23.99
N LEU A 395 7.67 -9.00 24.02
CA LEU A 395 6.45 -8.84 23.22
C LEU A 395 6.89 -8.63 21.77
N ASN A 396 6.50 -9.56 20.90
CA ASN A 396 6.78 -9.44 19.48
C ASN A 396 5.70 -8.58 18.84
N ILE A 397 6.12 -7.60 18.05
CA ILE A 397 5.23 -6.72 17.31
C ILE A 397 5.71 -6.63 15.86
N ARG A 398 4.78 -6.41 14.95
CA ARG A 398 5.09 -6.05 13.56
C ARG A 398 3.90 -5.37 12.91
N THR A 399 4.18 -4.44 12.01
CA THR A 399 3.17 -3.66 11.32
C THR A 399 3.35 -3.74 9.81
N PHE A 400 2.33 -4.22 9.11
CA PHE A 400 2.25 -4.28 7.65
C PHE A 400 3.41 -5.07 7.03
N LEU A 401 3.64 -6.30 7.51
CA LEU A 401 4.85 -7.05 7.16
C LEU A 401 4.61 -8.51 6.76
N ASP A 402 3.65 -9.24 7.33
CA ASP A 402 3.46 -10.66 7.00
C ASP A 402 3.05 -10.84 5.53
N HIS A 403 2.31 -9.87 4.96
CA HIS A 403 1.99 -9.85 3.54
C HIS A 403 3.20 -9.57 2.63
N ASN A 404 4.22 -8.86 3.13
CA ASN A 404 5.43 -8.49 2.37
C ASN A 404 6.60 -9.44 2.65
N ARG A 405 6.35 -10.59 3.29
CA ARG A 405 7.36 -11.63 3.47
C ARG A 405 7.83 -12.14 2.10
N VAL A 406 9.10 -12.55 2.01
CA VAL A 406 9.59 -13.24 0.81
C VAL A 406 8.80 -14.52 0.60
N TRP A 407 8.36 -14.76 -0.63
CA TRP A 407 7.66 -16.00 -0.98
C TRP A 407 8.49 -17.22 -0.59
N LYS A 408 7.86 -18.12 0.15
CA LYS A 408 8.35 -19.48 0.37
C LYS A 408 7.24 -20.44 -0.03
N ALA A 409 7.54 -21.31 -0.97
CA ALA A 409 6.63 -22.40 -1.34
C ALA A 409 6.39 -23.29 -0.10
N PRO A 410 5.14 -23.66 0.19
CA PRO A 410 4.84 -24.51 1.33
C PRO A 410 5.46 -25.90 1.15
N ASP A 411 5.87 -26.51 2.26
CA ASP A 411 6.33 -27.90 2.30
C ASP A 411 5.20 -28.87 1.90
N ASN A 412 3.94 -28.48 2.12
CA ASN A 412 2.76 -29.16 1.57
C ASN A 412 2.31 -28.53 0.23
N PRO A 413 2.65 -29.13 -0.93
CA PRO A 413 2.31 -28.58 -2.24
C PRO A 413 0.87 -28.84 -2.69
N GLN A 414 0.11 -29.64 -1.94
CA GLN A 414 -1.29 -29.96 -2.25
C GLN A 414 -2.11 -29.93 -0.95
N PRO A 415 -2.38 -28.74 -0.39
CA PRO A 415 -3.26 -28.63 0.75
C PRO A 415 -4.66 -29.12 0.37
N ASP A 416 -5.21 -30.06 1.14
CA ASP A 416 -6.53 -30.68 0.91
C ASP A 416 -7.71 -29.69 0.98
N LYS A 417 -7.45 -28.44 1.38
CA LYS A 417 -8.47 -27.43 1.65
C LYS A 417 -8.73 -26.54 0.45
N ILE A 418 -10.01 -26.31 0.21
CA ILE A 418 -10.49 -25.29 -0.72
C ILE A 418 -10.28 -23.92 -0.05
N SER A 419 -9.57 -23.03 -0.75
CA SER A 419 -9.34 -21.66 -0.31
C SER A 419 -10.63 -20.85 -0.32
N THR A 420 -10.78 -19.95 0.64
CA THR A 420 -11.88 -18.97 0.64
C THR A 420 -11.45 -17.59 0.17
N SER A 421 -10.14 -17.38 -0.03
CA SER A 421 -9.61 -16.15 -0.59
C SER A 421 -10.03 -16.02 -2.04
N THR A 422 -10.38 -14.81 -2.46
CA THR A 422 -10.56 -14.51 -3.88
C THR A 422 -9.32 -13.88 -4.48
N GLY A 423 -8.31 -13.51 -3.68
CA GLY A 423 -7.04 -12.84 -4.02
C GLY A 423 -6.39 -13.22 -5.36
N ALA A 424 -5.72 -12.26 -6.01
CA ALA A 424 -4.87 -12.52 -7.18
C ALA A 424 -3.40 -12.46 -6.76
N PHE A 425 -2.76 -13.63 -6.67
CA PHE A 425 -1.39 -13.74 -6.21
C PHE A 425 -0.44 -14.12 -7.35
N ALA A 426 0.75 -13.54 -7.31
CA ALA A 426 1.80 -13.78 -8.27
C ALA A 426 3.16 -13.88 -7.58
N TYR A 427 4.06 -14.62 -8.20
CA TYR A 427 5.48 -14.60 -7.86
C TYR A 427 6.31 -14.69 -9.13
N ARG A 428 7.07 -13.64 -9.43
CA ARG A 428 7.93 -13.55 -10.64
C ARG A 428 7.17 -13.91 -11.92
N GLY A 429 5.98 -13.34 -12.07
CA GLY A 429 5.12 -13.52 -13.24
C GLY A 429 4.28 -14.79 -13.24
N LYS A 430 4.51 -15.74 -12.33
CA LYS A 430 3.71 -16.96 -12.24
C LYS A 430 2.52 -16.79 -11.30
N ARG A 431 1.35 -17.30 -11.68
CA ARG A 431 0.18 -17.35 -10.80
C ARG A 431 0.46 -18.27 -9.62
N LEU A 432 0.05 -17.83 -8.42
CA LEU A 432 0.03 -18.67 -7.24
C LEU A 432 -1.42 -19.05 -6.90
N PRO A 433 -1.73 -20.35 -6.78
CA PRO A 433 -2.99 -20.83 -6.23
C PRO A 433 -3.25 -20.29 -4.82
N ASN A 434 -4.48 -19.89 -4.54
CA ASN A 434 -4.82 -19.21 -3.29
C ASN A 434 -4.62 -20.12 -2.06
N ASN A 435 -4.90 -21.42 -2.20
CA ASN A 435 -4.66 -22.41 -1.13
C ASN A 435 -3.17 -22.56 -0.78
N LEU A 436 -2.26 -22.41 -1.74
CA LEU A 436 -0.82 -22.42 -1.48
C LEU A 436 -0.36 -21.15 -0.76
N VAL A 437 -0.98 -20.00 -1.05
CA VAL A 437 -0.69 -18.76 -0.33
C VAL A 437 -1.19 -18.83 1.12
N GLU A 438 -2.38 -19.42 1.34
CA GLU A 438 -2.89 -19.72 2.69
C GLU A 438 -1.94 -20.65 3.46
N GLU A 439 -1.51 -21.78 2.85
CA GLU A 439 -0.61 -22.74 3.49
C GLU A 439 0.78 -22.14 3.75
N SER A 440 1.30 -21.34 2.82
CA SER A 440 2.56 -20.60 3.01
C SER A 440 2.50 -19.64 4.21
N LEU A 441 1.37 -18.94 4.41
CA LEU A 441 1.19 -18.08 5.57
C LEU A 441 1.09 -18.91 6.86
N LYS A 442 0.39 -20.05 6.81
CA LYS A 442 0.28 -20.96 7.95
C LYS A 442 1.65 -21.45 8.41
N GLU A 443 2.46 -22.00 7.51
CA GLU A 443 3.83 -22.45 7.80
C GLU A 443 4.71 -21.29 8.31
N HIS A 444 4.55 -20.09 7.73
CA HIS A 444 5.22 -18.89 8.22
C HIS A 444 4.89 -18.57 9.68
N LEU A 445 3.62 -18.58 10.06
CA LEU A 445 3.20 -18.34 11.45
C LEU A 445 3.70 -19.46 12.39
N GLU A 446 3.76 -20.70 11.92
CA GLU A 446 4.30 -21.83 12.68
C GLU A 446 5.77 -21.64 13.07
N LEU A 447 6.58 -21.03 12.19
CA LEU A 447 7.98 -20.66 12.52
C LEU A 447 8.07 -19.71 13.71
N TRP A 448 7.08 -18.85 13.91
CA TRP A 448 7.04 -17.87 14.99
C TRP A 448 6.49 -18.42 16.30
N LEU A 449 5.73 -19.52 16.28
CA LEU A 449 5.07 -20.09 17.47
C LEU A 449 5.99 -20.28 18.69
N PRO A 450 7.23 -20.82 18.56
CA PRO A 450 8.11 -21.00 19.72
C PRO A 450 8.44 -19.69 20.45
N TYR A 451 8.37 -18.56 19.75
CA TYR A 451 8.81 -17.26 20.23
C TYR A 451 7.66 -16.36 20.70
N ILE A 452 6.42 -16.64 20.28
CA ILE A 452 5.26 -15.79 20.59
C ILE A 452 4.31 -16.42 21.62
N ARG A 453 4.49 -17.68 21.98
CA ARG A 453 3.65 -18.39 22.96
C ARG A 453 3.54 -17.68 24.31
N LYS A 454 4.65 -17.11 24.81
CA LYS A 454 4.71 -16.54 26.16
C LYS A 454 4.03 -15.18 26.25
N ASN A 455 4.42 -14.23 25.40
CA ASN A 455 3.98 -12.83 25.49
C ASN A 455 3.01 -12.41 24.38
N GLY A 456 2.74 -13.31 23.42
CA GLY A 456 1.92 -13.02 22.25
C GLY A 456 2.65 -12.24 21.16
N LEU A 457 1.85 -11.90 20.14
CA LEU A 457 2.27 -11.19 18.95
C LEU A 457 1.23 -10.12 18.59
N LEU A 458 1.63 -8.85 18.65
CA LEU A 458 0.79 -7.73 18.21
C LEU A 458 1.04 -7.47 16.72
N ILE A 459 0.03 -7.70 15.89
CA ILE A 459 0.10 -7.49 14.44
C ILE A 459 -0.88 -6.41 14.04
N ILE A 460 -0.38 -5.45 13.24
CA ILE A 460 -1.20 -4.59 12.40
C ILE A 460 -1.00 -5.07 10.97
N GLU A 461 -2.07 -5.43 10.25
CA GLU A 461 -1.94 -6.04 8.92
C GLU A 461 -2.88 -5.42 7.88
N LEU A 462 -2.42 -5.41 6.62
CA LEU A 462 -3.15 -5.00 5.41
C LEU A 462 -3.88 -6.21 4.81
N HIS A 463 -5.10 -5.97 4.30
CA HIS A 463 -6.00 -6.98 3.79
C HIS A 463 -6.61 -6.59 2.45
N ALA A 464 -6.82 -7.60 1.61
CA ALA A 464 -7.55 -7.48 0.36
C ALA A 464 -9.07 -7.46 0.59
N LEU A 465 -9.81 -6.99 -0.42
CA LEU A 465 -11.24 -7.15 -0.52
C LEU A 465 -11.60 -8.02 -1.73
N ASP A 466 -12.82 -8.54 -1.73
CA ASP A 466 -13.40 -9.15 -2.91
C ASP A 466 -13.57 -8.09 -4.04
N SER A 467 -13.32 -8.48 -5.30
CA SER A 467 -13.39 -7.55 -6.42
C SER A 467 -14.83 -7.06 -6.70
N GLU A 468 -15.84 -7.90 -6.47
CA GLU A 468 -17.25 -7.50 -6.60
C GLU A 468 -17.65 -6.53 -5.47
N LEU A 469 -17.16 -6.75 -4.26
CA LEU A 469 -17.37 -5.82 -3.15
C LEU A 469 -16.68 -4.48 -3.42
N THR A 470 -15.47 -4.51 -3.98
CA THR A 470 -14.69 -3.32 -4.32
C THR A 470 -15.36 -2.49 -5.41
N SER A 471 -15.85 -3.14 -6.48
CA SER A 471 -16.50 -2.45 -7.60
C SER A 471 -17.79 -1.74 -7.20
N LYS A 472 -18.52 -2.25 -6.21
CA LYS A 472 -19.71 -1.61 -5.63
C LYS A 472 -19.40 -0.44 -4.69
N ASN A 473 -18.12 -0.23 -4.33
CA ASN A 473 -17.70 0.72 -3.29
C ASN A 473 -16.54 1.64 -3.74
N LEU A 474 -16.45 1.94 -5.04
CA LEU A 474 -15.47 2.89 -5.58
C LEU A 474 -15.54 4.26 -4.89
N GLY A 475 -14.38 4.77 -4.46
CA GLY A 475 -14.30 6.00 -3.66
C GLY A 475 -14.61 5.82 -2.18
N LYS A 476 -14.95 4.61 -1.70
CA LYS A 476 -15.12 4.32 -0.26
C LYS A 476 -14.00 3.47 0.32
N THR A 477 -13.21 2.83 -0.53
CA THR A 477 -12.06 2.00 -0.16
C THR A 477 -10.88 2.26 -1.10
N PRO A 478 -9.63 2.17 -0.63
CA PRO A 478 -8.44 2.23 -1.49
C PRO A 478 -8.01 0.85 -2.03
N ALA A 479 -8.85 -0.18 -1.87
CA ALA A 479 -8.50 -1.58 -2.10
C ALA A 479 -7.89 -1.86 -3.49
N THR A 480 -8.44 -1.30 -4.57
CA THR A 480 -7.90 -1.51 -5.93
C THR A 480 -6.43 -1.10 -6.01
N ALA A 481 -6.09 0.11 -5.55
CA ALA A 481 -4.71 0.60 -5.59
C ALA A 481 -3.75 -0.25 -4.75
N TYR A 482 -4.16 -0.65 -3.54
CA TYR A 482 -3.33 -1.49 -2.68
C TYR A 482 -3.17 -2.89 -3.27
N GLU A 483 -4.24 -3.56 -3.69
CA GLU A 483 -4.20 -4.90 -4.28
C GLU A 483 -3.36 -4.94 -5.56
N ALA A 484 -3.50 -3.95 -6.44
CA ALA A 484 -2.69 -3.88 -7.66
C ALA A 484 -1.20 -3.68 -7.34
N THR A 485 -0.86 -2.67 -6.53
CA THR A 485 0.56 -2.41 -6.19
C THR A 485 1.23 -3.59 -5.49
N HIS A 486 0.53 -4.24 -4.57
CA HIS A 486 1.05 -5.38 -3.81
C HIS A 486 1.12 -6.64 -4.68
N GLY A 487 0.10 -6.92 -5.48
CA GLY A 487 0.09 -8.06 -6.40
C GLY A 487 1.18 -7.99 -7.47
N PHE A 488 1.42 -6.80 -8.05
CA PHE A 488 2.51 -6.62 -9.03
C PHE A 488 3.91 -6.64 -8.41
N SER A 489 4.02 -6.51 -7.08
CA SER A 489 5.30 -6.48 -6.36
C SER A 489 5.54 -7.74 -5.52
N ASP A 490 4.91 -8.86 -5.88
CA ASP A 490 5.07 -10.16 -5.23
C ASP A 490 4.76 -10.11 -3.72
N GLN A 491 3.67 -9.43 -3.34
CA GLN A 491 3.16 -9.35 -1.97
C GLN A 491 1.79 -10.01 -1.84
N TYR A 492 1.51 -10.55 -0.65
CA TYR A 492 0.45 -11.53 -0.40
C TYR A 492 -0.58 -11.02 0.62
N ILE A 493 -1.37 -10.03 0.23
CA ILE A 493 -2.44 -9.51 1.09
C ILE A 493 -3.68 -10.40 1.02
N LEU A 494 -4.05 -11.00 2.15
CA LEU A 494 -5.22 -11.87 2.30
C LEU A 494 -6.37 -11.12 2.96
N GLU A 495 -7.60 -11.51 2.65
CA GLU A 495 -8.79 -10.97 3.28
C GLU A 495 -8.78 -11.21 4.80
N VAL A 496 -9.40 -10.31 5.57
CA VAL A 496 -9.41 -10.37 7.04
C VAL A 496 -9.83 -11.75 7.54
N ASP A 497 -10.92 -12.30 7.03
CA ASP A 497 -11.45 -13.59 7.52
C ASP A 497 -10.54 -14.77 7.16
N VAL A 498 -9.84 -14.71 6.03
CA VAL A 498 -8.86 -15.72 5.61
C VAL A 498 -7.64 -15.67 6.53
N PHE A 499 -7.11 -14.48 6.80
CA PHE A 499 -6.01 -14.28 7.75
C PHE A 499 -6.36 -14.83 9.14
N LYS A 500 -7.57 -14.51 9.63
CA LYS A 500 -8.05 -14.98 10.94
C LYS A 500 -8.20 -16.50 11.00
N LYS A 501 -8.76 -17.11 9.93
CA LYS A 501 -8.86 -18.57 9.79
C LYS A 501 -7.47 -19.20 9.91
N ILE A 502 -6.48 -18.71 9.18
CA ILE A 502 -5.11 -19.24 9.19
C ILE A 502 -4.48 -19.12 10.57
N CYS A 503 -4.64 -17.98 11.26
CA CYS A 503 -4.18 -17.82 12.64
C CYS A 503 -4.75 -18.94 13.55
N LEU A 504 -6.06 -19.17 13.49
CA LEU A 504 -6.72 -20.21 14.30
C LEU A 504 -6.20 -21.62 13.99
N GLU A 505 -5.88 -21.90 12.72
CA GLU A 505 -5.33 -23.20 12.30
C GLU A 505 -3.95 -23.50 12.89
N THR A 506 -3.14 -22.47 13.16
CA THR A 506 -1.85 -22.62 13.85
C THR A 506 -1.96 -22.74 15.38
N GLY A 507 -3.19 -22.73 15.93
CA GLY A 507 -3.44 -22.70 17.36
C GLY A 507 -3.31 -21.31 17.99
N LEU A 508 -3.13 -20.25 17.19
CA LEU A 508 -3.19 -18.87 17.67
C LEU A 508 -4.64 -18.44 17.86
N GLN A 509 -4.92 -17.80 18.99
CA GLN A 509 -6.18 -17.16 19.28
C GLN A 509 -6.08 -15.66 19.08
N ILE A 510 -7.18 -15.09 18.60
CA ILE A 510 -7.33 -13.64 18.43
C ILE A 510 -8.10 -13.11 19.63
N ASP A 511 -7.50 -12.16 20.33
CA ASP A 511 -8.18 -11.46 21.42
C ASP A 511 -9.40 -10.70 20.88
N LYS A 512 -10.61 -11.16 21.23
CA LYS A 512 -11.87 -10.59 20.72
C LYS A 512 -12.14 -9.18 21.23
N GLU A 513 -11.69 -8.86 22.44
CA GLU A 513 -11.92 -7.55 23.05
C GLU A 513 -11.00 -6.50 22.46
N LEU A 514 -9.80 -6.92 22.06
CA LEU A 514 -8.79 -6.03 21.49
C LEU A 514 -8.80 -6.01 19.96
N PHE A 515 -9.35 -7.01 19.28
CA PHE A 515 -9.45 -7.00 17.81
C PHE A 515 -10.09 -5.72 17.28
N ARG A 516 -9.43 -5.07 16.32
CA ARG A 516 -9.97 -3.92 15.59
C ARG A 516 -9.77 -4.12 14.10
N LYS A 517 -10.66 -3.58 13.29
CA LYS A 517 -10.53 -3.53 11.83
C LYS A 517 -10.96 -2.18 11.28
N PHE A 518 -10.39 -1.78 10.16
CA PHE A 518 -10.55 -0.43 9.60
C PHE A 518 -10.80 -0.47 8.09
N PRO A 519 -11.88 0.19 7.62
CA PRO A 519 -13.04 0.62 8.41
C PRO A 519 -13.68 -0.54 9.19
N ASP A 520 -14.45 -0.24 10.24
CA ASP A 520 -15.17 -1.27 11.00
C ASP A 520 -16.42 -1.73 10.25
N SER A 521 -16.19 -2.41 9.12
CA SER A 521 -17.21 -2.92 8.21
C SER A 521 -16.67 -4.09 7.37
N GLU A 522 -17.42 -4.52 6.37
CA GLU A 522 -16.95 -5.46 5.33
C GLU A 522 -15.86 -4.89 4.42
N LEU A 523 -15.70 -3.55 4.39
CA LEU A 523 -14.68 -2.87 3.60
C LEU A 523 -13.32 -2.79 4.32
N ALA A 524 -13.13 -3.57 5.38
CA ALA A 524 -11.93 -3.52 6.20
C ALA A 524 -10.69 -3.95 5.41
N THR A 525 -9.76 -3.03 5.21
CA THR A 525 -8.47 -3.29 4.60
C THR A 525 -7.34 -3.30 5.60
N VAL A 526 -7.58 -2.95 6.87
CA VAL A 526 -6.56 -3.04 7.93
C VAL A 526 -7.14 -3.73 9.16
N SER A 527 -6.37 -4.59 9.82
CA SER A 527 -6.74 -5.13 11.14
C SER A 527 -5.61 -4.99 12.15
N ILE A 528 -5.98 -4.97 13.43
CA ILE A 528 -5.07 -4.95 14.57
C ILE A 528 -5.44 -6.13 15.46
N ASN A 529 -4.48 -7.01 15.71
CA ASN A 529 -4.67 -8.28 16.40
C ASN A 529 -3.61 -8.46 17.47
N LEU A 530 -4.00 -8.96 18.64
CA LEU A 530 -3.08 -9.61 19.57
C LEU A 530 -3.30 -11.11 19.47
N LEU A 531 -2.31 -11.79 18.91
CA LEU A 531 -2.29 -13.23 18.75
C LEU A 531 -1.63 -13.87 19.97
N LYS A 532 -2.28 -14.88 20.55
CA LYS A 532 -1.74 -15.67 21.68
C LYS A 532 -1.92 -17.15 21.41
N SER A 533 -0.97 -17.97 21.86
CA SER A 533 -1.12 -19.41 21.89
C SER A 533 -1.34 -19.81 23.36
N TYR A 534 -2.41 -20.55 23.64
CA TYR A 534 -2.73 -21.06 24.98
C TYR A 534 -2.31 -22.52 25.13
#